data_AF-A0A958EI49-F1
#
_entry.id   AF-A0A958EI49-F1
#
_cell.length_a   1.000
_cell.length_b   1.000
_cell.length_c   1.000
_cell.angle_alpha   90.00
_cell.angle_beta   90.00
_cell.angle_gamma   90.00
#
_symmetry.space_group_name_H-M   'P 1'
#
loop_
_entity.id
_entity.type
_entity.pdbx_description
1 polymer ?
#
loop_
_entity_poly.entity_id
_entity_poly.type
_entity_poly.pdbx_seq_one_letter_code
_entity_poly.pdbx_strand_id
1 'polypeptide(L)' 'MMTRALALARGGMGSAAPNPMVGAVLIREDRVIGEGYHRRAGQAHAEI' A
#
# COMPACT_ATOMS: atom_id res chain seq x y z
N MET A 1 -8.16 7.09 -7.98
CA MET A 1 -7.23 7.01 -6.83
C MET A 1 -7.30 5.66 -6.12
N MET A 2 -8.48 5.17 -5.70
CA MET A 2 -8.59 3.85 -5.05
C MET A 2 -8.05 2.68 -5.89
N THR A 3 -8.26 2.67 -7.20
CA THR A 3 -7.70 1.64 -8.11
C THR A 3 -6.17 1.56 -8.04
N ARG A 4 -5.48 2.69 -7.81
CA ARG A 4 -4.02 2.73 -7.63
C ARG A 4 -3.62 2.12 -6.29
N ALA A 5 -4.31 2.44 -5.20
CA ALA A 5 -4.09 1.82 -3.89
C ALA A 5 -4.29 0.29 -3.93
N LEU A 6 -5.35 -0.19 -4.60
CA LEU A 6 -5.56 -1.63 -4.82
C LEU A 6 -4.47 -2.28 -5.69
N ALA A 7 -3.95 -1.54 -6.68
CA ALA A 7 -2.82 -2.02 -7.49
C ALA A 7 -1.53 -2.14 -6.67
N LEU A 8 -1.25 -1.18 -5.79
CA LEU A 8 -0.13 -1.22 -4.85
C LEU A 8 -0.27 -2.39 -3.86
N ALA A 9 -1.47 -2.61 -3.32
CA ALA A 9 -1.75 -3.69 -2.37
C ALA A 9 -1.38 -5.07 -2.93
N ARG A 10 -1.57 -5.30 -4.24
CA ARG A 10 -1.18 -6.56 -4.91
C ARG A 10 0.33 -6.87 -4.78
N GLY A 11 1.17 -5.88 -4.52
CA GLY A 11 2.60 -6.08 -4.25
C GLY A 11 2.89 -6.89 -2.98
N GLY A 12 1.95 -6.96 -2.04
CA GLY A 12 2.05 -7.77 -0.82
C GLY A 12 1.58 -9.23 -0.99
N MET A 13 1.16 -9.64 -2.19
CA MET A 13 0.60 -10.96 -2.43
C MET A 13 1.61 -12.07 -2.09
N GLY A 14 1.19 -13.01 -1.24
CA GLY A 14 2.02 -14.13 -0.77
C GLY A 14 3.11 -13.78 0.24
N SER A 15 3.34 -12.50 0.54
CA SER A 15 4.42 -12.05 1.43
C SER A 15 3.92 -11.29 2.65
N ALA A 16 2.76 -10.63 2.56
CA ALA A 16 2.13 -9.92 3.67
C ALA A 16 1.56 -10.85 4.75
N ALA A 17 1.24 -12.11 4.42
CA ALA A 17 0.64 -13.06 5.35
C ALA A 17 1.47 -13.22 6.65
N PRO A 18 0.84 -13.32 7.84
CA PRO A 18 -0.61 -13.41 8.08
C PRO A 18 -1.37 -12.08 7.98
N ASN A 19 -0.68 -10.95 7.79
CA ASN A 19 -1.32 -9.65 7.63
C ASN A 19 -1.98 -9.50 6.24
N PRO A 20 -2.99 -8.62 6.10
CA PRO A 20 -3.63 -8.37 4.82
C PRO A 20 -2.71 -7.61 3.86
N MET A 21 -3.01 -7.73 2.57
CA MET A 21 -2.48 -6.84 1.54
C MET A 21 -3.13 -5.46 1.68
N VAL A 22 -2.31 -4.43 1.88
CA VAL A 22 -2.77 -3.03 1.99
C VAL A 22 -1.91 -2.16 1.09
N GLY A 23 -2.54 -1.21 0.41
CA GLY A 23 -1.87 -0.16 -0.37
C GLY A 23 -2.45 1.20 -0.01
N ALA A 24 -1.61 2.23 -0.04
CA ALA A 24 -1.95 3.60 0.33
C ALA A 24 -1.41 4.58 -0.72
N VAL A 25 -2.16 5.67 -0.93
CA VAL A 25 -1.78 6.77 -1.83
C VAL A 25 -2.10 8.08 -1.11
N LEU A 26 -1.11 8.96 -0.97
CA LEU A 26 -1.26 10.29 -0.39
C LEU A 26 -1.34 11.33 -1.51
N ILE A 27 -2.37 12.18 -1.45
CA ILE A 27 -2.67 13.17 -2.49
C ILE A 27 -2.75 14.55 -1.87
N ARG A 28 -2.14 15.53 -2.52
CA ARG A 28 -2.26 16.95 -2.20
C ARG A 28 -2.40 17.72 -3.50
N GLU A 29 -3.40 18.59 -3.61
CA GLU A 29 -3.64 19.43 -4.79
C GLU A 29 -3.69 18.60 -6.08
N ASP A 30 -4.51 17.54 -6.08
CA ASP A 30 -4.68 16.59 -7.19
C ASP A 30 -3.41 15.86 -7.65
N ARG A 31 -2.31 15.97 -6.90
CA ARG A 31 -1.04 15.30 -7.17
C ARG A 31 -0.77 14.21 -6.16
N VAL A 32 -0.33 13.05 -6.64
CA VAL A 32 0.20 11.99 -5.78
C VAL A 32 1.55 12.44 -5.23
N ILE A 33 1.66 12.50 -3.91
CA ILE A 33 2.88 12.89 -3.20
C ILE A 33 3.48 11.76 -2.36
N GLY A 34 2.81 10.61 -2.29
CA GLY A 34 3.29 9.42 -1.60
C GLY A 34 2.51 8.18 -2.00
N GLU A 35 3.19 7.04 -2.04
CA GLU A 35 2.61 5.73 -2.34
C GLU A 35 3.31 4.66 -1.51
N GLY A 36 2.54 3.71 -0.99
CA GLY A 36 3.06 2.64 -0.16
C GLY A 36 2.20 1.38 -0.24
N TYR A 37 2.81 0.24 0.11
CA TYR A 37 2.09 -1.01 0.34
C TYR A 37 2.78 -1.84 1.40
N HIS A 38 2.00 -2.65 2.12
CA HIS A 38 2.54 -3.53 3.14
C HIS A 38 3.26 -4.72 2.47
N ARG A 39 4.58 -4.77 2.62
CA ARG A 39 5.44 -5.75 1.94
C ARG A 39 5.48 -7.12 2.62
N ARG A 40 5.52 -7.15 3.95
CA ARG A 40 5.68 -8.38 4.73
C ARG A 40 5.20 -8.17 6.16
N ALA A 41 4.62 -9.21 6.77
CA ALA A 41 4.26 -9.18 8.18
C ALA A 41 5.43 -8.71 9.07
N GLY A 42 5.12 -7.81 10.00
CA GLY A 42 6.11 -7.21 10.92
C GLY A 42 6.99 -6.11 10.32
N GLN A 43 6.81 -5.75 9.04
CA GLN A 43 7.44 -4.57 8.43
C GLN A 43 6.48 -3.36 8.48
N ALA A 44 6.96 -2.21 8.02
CA ALA A 44 6.16 -0.99 7.88
C ALA A 44 4.82 -1.26 7.16
N HIS A 45 3.76 -0.63 7.66
CA HIS A 45 2.46 -0.63 7.00
C HIS A 45 2.47 0.27 5.76
N ALA A 46 1.40 0.24 4.98
CA ALA A 46 1.32 1.01 3.74
C ALA A 46 1.33 2.53 3.97
N GLU A 47 0.85 2.98 5.13
CA GLU A 47 0.75 4.40 5.52
C GLU A 47 2.02 5.01 6.11
N ILE A 48 3.05 4.19 6.37
CA ILE A 48 4.30 4.58 7.06
C ILE A 48 5.41 4.90 6.06
#